data_AF-A0A846PCA5-F1
#
_entry.id   AF-A0A846PCA5-F1
#
_cell.length_a   1.000
_cell.length_b   1.000
_cell.length_c   1.000
_cell.angle_alpha   90.00
_cell.angle_beta   90.00
_cell.angle_gamma   90.00
#
_symmetry.space_group_name_H-M   'P 1'
#
loop_
_entity.id
_entity.type
_entity.pdbx_description
1 polymer ?
#
loop_
_entity_poly.entity_id
_entity_poly.type
_entity_poly.pdbx_seq_one_letter_code
_entity_poly.pdbx_strand_id
1 'polypeptide(L)' 'VPKLCNQCVNPPCVQVCPTGATFKTDDGVTLVDSEYCIGCEYCIQACPYGARFLHPETRTTEKCT' A
#
# COMPACT_ATOMS: atom_id res chain seq x y z
N VAL A 1 4.05 18.79 2.37
CA VAL A 1 5.35 18.09 2.55
C VAL A 1 5.17 16.68 2.01
N PRO A 2 5.92 16.25 0.98
CA PRO A 2 5.84 14.88 0.47
C PRO A 2 6.17 13.91 1.59
N LYS A 3 5.31 12.90 1.81
CA LYS A 3 5.55 11.85 2.79
C LYS A 3 5.86 10.56 2.04
N LEU A 4 7.02 9.99 2.33
CA LEU A 4 7.44 8.71 1.79
C LEU A 4 6.91 7.55 2.65
N CYS A 5 6.89 6.36 2.07
CA CYS A 5 6.55 5.13 2.78
C CYS A 5 7.68 4.76 3.75
N ASN A 6 7.33 4.49 5.01
CA ASN A 6 8.31 4.18 6.05
C ASN A 6 8.77 2.71 6.09
N GLN A 7 8.26 1.85 5.19
CA GLN A 7 8.57 0.41 5.17
C GLN A 7 8.42 -0.24 6.56
N CYS A 8 7.27 0.00 7.19
CA CYS A 8 7.01 -0.34 8.60
C CYS A 8 7.31 -1.82 8.91
N VAL A 9 7.75 -2.09 10.16
CA VAL A 9 7.92 -3.47 10.66
C VAL A 9 6.59 -4.22 10.64
N ASN A 10 5.53 -3.60 11.19
CA ASN A 10 4.15 -4.07 11.20
C ASN A 10 3.27 -3.15 10.36
N PRO A 11 3.23 -3.32 9.02
CA PRO A 11 2.52 -2.43 8.13
C PRO A 11 0.99 -2.65 8.21
N PRO A 12 0.21 -1.68 8.73
CA PRO A 12 -1.25 -1.84 8.86
C PRO A 12 -1.91 -2.00 7.49
N CYS A 13 -1.33 -1.38 6.46
CA CYS A 13 -1.73 -1.50 5.07
C CYS A 13 -1.65 -2.92 4.49
N VAL A 14 -0.71 -3.76 4.96
CA VAL A 14 -0.68 -5.21 4.62
C VAL A 14 -1.82 -5.90 5.35
N GLN A 15 -1.98 -5.64 6.65
CA GLN A 15 -2.97 -6.34 7.48
C GLN A 15 -4.42 -6.12 7.02
N VAL A 16 -4.76 -4.93 6.52
CA VAL A 16 -6.13 -4.60 6.08
C VAL A 16 -6.41 -4.94 4.62
N CYS A 17 -5.41 -5.37 3.84
CA CYS A 17 -5.61 -5.63 2.42
C CYS A 17 -6.42 -6.92 2.23
N PRO A 18 -7.66 -6.85 1.70
CA PRO A 18 -8.53 -8.03 1.65
C PRO A 18 -8.10 -9.04 0.59
N THR A 19 -7.32 -8.62 -0.42
CA THR A 19 -6.85 -9.47 -1.52
C THR A 19 -5.42 -9.95 -1.35
N GLY A 20 -4.70 -9.48 -0.32
CA GLY A 20 -3.27 -9.72 -0.17
C GLY A 20 -2.38 -8.96 -1.16
N ALA A 21 -2.94 -8.05 -1.97
CA ALA A 21 -2.19 -7.25 -2.94
C ALA A 21 -1.11 -6.37 -2.31
N THR A 22 -1.28 -5.91 -1.07
CA THR A 22 -0.20 -5.27 -0.32
C THR A 22 0.52 -6.33 0.51
N PHE A 23 1.82 -6.49 0.30
CA PHE A 23 2.65 -7.49 0.96
C PHE A 23 3.99 -6.91 1.36
N LYS A 24 4.73 -7.64 2.20
CA LYS A 24 6.07 -7.30 2.64
C LYS A 24 7.05 -8.36 2.17
N THR A 25 8.12 -7.95 1.51
CA THR A 25 9.20 -8.83 1.06
C THR A 25 10.08 -9.26 2.22
N ASP A 26 10.90 -10.29 2.00
CA ASP A 26 11.88 -10.78 2.99
C ASP A 26 12.92 -9.70 3.36
N ASP A 27 13.24 -8.79 2.43
CA ASP A 27 14.11 -7.63 2.65
C ASP A 27 13.43 -6.50 3.45
N GLY A 28 12.16 -6.68 3.82
CA GLY A 28 11.40 -5.74 4.63
C GLY A 28 10.70 -4.62 3.85
N VAL A 29 10.74 -4.65 2.52
CA VAL A 29 10.07 -3.66 1.67
C VAL A 29 8.59 -4.03 1.52
N THR A 30 7.72 -3.08 1.85
CA THR A 30 6.29 -3.17 1.56
C THR A 30 6.05 -2.80 0.10
N LEU A 31 5.36 -3.65 -0.65
CA LEU A 31 5.02 -3.43 -2.06
C LEU A 31 3.50 -3.56 -2.28
N VAL A 32 3.05 -3.20 -3.48
CA VAL A 32 1.68 -3.42 -3.93
C VAL A 32 1.74 -4.15 -5.28
N ASP A 33 1.08 -5.29 -5.36
CA ASP A 33 0.82 -6.01 -6.59
C ASP A 33 -0.42 -5.41 -7.27
N SER A 34 -0.23 -4.79 -8.43
CA SER A 34 -1.31 -4.16 -9.18
C SER A 34 -2.27 -5.17 -9.81
N GLU A 35 -1.86 -6.41 -10.07
CA GLU A 35 -2.72 -7.44 -10.68
C GLU A 35 -3.79 -7.92 -9.69
N TYR A 36 -3.45 -7.98 -8.39
CA TYR A 36 -4.37 -8.38 -7.32
C TYR A 36 -5.08 -7.21 -6.65
N CYS A 37 -4.67 -5.97 -6.94
CA CYS A 37 -5.24 -4.79 -6.33
C CYS A 37 -6.60 -4.44 -6.94
N ILE A 38 -7.66 -4.51 -6.13
CA ILE A 38 -9.03 -4.16 -6.55
C ILE A 38 -9.43 -2.71 -6.28
N GLY A 39 -8.49 -1.87 -5.84
CA GLY A 39 -8.78 -0.45 -5.57
C GLY A 39 -9.73 -0.19 -4.41
N CYS A 40 -9.80 -1.07 -3.40
CA CYS A 40 -10.70 -0.91 -2.25
C CYS A 40 -10.30 0.21 -1.26
N GLU A 41 -9.12 0.81 -1.42
CA GLU A 41 -8.60 1.93 -0.63
C GLU A 41 -8.41 1.68 0.89
N TYR A 42 -8.69 0.49 1.41
CA TYR A 42 -8.49 0.19 2.85
C TYR A 42 -7.05 0.43 3.30
N CYS A 43 -6.07 0.04 2.47
CA CYS A 43 -4.66 0.27 2.79
C CYS A 43 -4.26 1.76 2.78
N ILE A 44 -5.00 2.62 2.08
CA ILE A 44 -4.84 4.08 2.11
C ILE A 44 -5.35 4.61 3.46
N GLN A 45 -6.58 4.26 3.83
CA GLN A 45 -7.20 4.67 5.09
C GLN A 45 -6.42 4.18 6.31
N ALA A 46 -5.88 2.96 6.26
CA ALA A 46 -5.09 2.39 7.35
C ALA A 46 -3.69 2.97 7.49
N CYS A 47 -3.17 3.71 6.49
CA CYS A 47 -1.83 4.25 6.55
C CYS A 47 -1.80 5.53 7.40
N PRO A 48 -1.17 5.54 8.60
CA PRO A 48 -1.17 6.72 9.48
C PRO A 48 -0.31 7.87 8.91
N TYR A 49 0.48 7.60 7.87
CA TYR A 49 1.37 8.57 7.25
C TYR A 49 0.77 9.20 5.98
N GLY A 50 -0.34 8.69 5.44
CA GLY A 50 -0.89 9.15 4.17
C GLY A 50 0.10 8.98 3.01
N ALA A 51 0.89 7.90 3.03
CA ALA A 51 1.95 7.62 2.04
C ALA A 51 1.49 6.76 0.85
N ARG A 52 0.17 6.68 0.64
CA ARG A 52 -0.47 5.83 -0.37
C ARG A 52 -1.57 6.62 -1.06
N PHE A 53 -1.79 6.35 -2.34
CA PHE A 53 -2.80 7.03 -3.15
C PHE A 53 -3.40 6.07 -4.17
N LEU A 54 -4.60 6.36 -4.63
CA LEU A 54 -5.23 5.62 -5.72
C LEU A 54 -4.76 6.22 -7.05
N HIS A 55 -4.24 5.39 -7.94
CA HIS A 55 -3.87 5.84 -9.28
C HIS A 55 -5.14 6.10 -10.11
N PRO A 56 -5.26 7.24 -10.81
CA PRO A 56 -6.52 7.67 -11.43
C PRO A 56 -6.96 6.79 -12.61
N GLU A 57 -6.03 6.17 -13.32
CA GLU A 57 -6.32 5.38 -14.53
C GLU A 57 -6.48 3.89 -14.22
N THR A 58 -5.45 3.26 -13.67
CA THR A 58 -5.45 1.83 -13.29
C THR A 58 -6.40 1.50 -12.14
N ARG A 59 -6.80 2.49 -11.34
CA ARG A 59 -7.59 2.31 -10.10
C ARG A 59 -6.95 1.34 -9.11
N THR A 60 -5.63 1.19 -9.18
CA THR A 60 -4.85 0.42 -8.20
C THR A 60 -4.23 1.38 -7.17
N THR A 61 -3.95 0.88 -5.98
CA THR A 61 -3.23 1.67 -4.98
C THR A 61 -1.73 1.70 -5.30
N GLU A 62 -1.14 2.88 -5.24
CA GLU A 62 0.29 3.11 -5.43
C GLU A 62 0.91 3.81 -4.22
N LYS A 63 2.25 3.84 -4.20
CA LYS A 63 3.09 4.54 -3.24
C LYS A 63 4.45 4.84 -3.88
N CYS A 64 5.29 5.64 -3.22
CA CYS A 64 6.69 5.76 -3.64
C CYS A 64 7.39 4.38 -3.59
N THR A 65 8.07 4.03 -4.68
CA THR A 65 8.89 2.82 -4.80
C THR A 65 10.31 3.07 -4.31
#